data_AF-A0AA35UQS0-F1
#
_entry.id   AF-A0AA35UQS0-F1
#
_cell.length_a   1.000
_cell.length_b   1.000
_cell.length_c   1.000
_cell.angle_alpha   90.00
_cell.angle_beta   90.00
_cell.angle_gamma   90.00
#
_symmetry.space_group_name_H-M   'P 1'
#
loop_
_entity.id
_entity.type
_entity.pdbx_description
1 polymer ?
#
loop_
_entity_poly.entity_id
_entity_poly.type
_entity_poly.pdbx_seq_one_letter_code
_entity_poly.pdbx_strand_id
1 'polypeptide(L)'
;MIKEGLNNALLINYFKYILTVDDIKKFKPNQEVYKLAPTAFNCEPNEITFFSSNNWDISCANKFRFKTIWVNRGQILSEQLPGSPDYEVQTITEALNFIEV
;
A
#
# COMPACT_ATOMS: atom_id res chain seq x y z
N MET A 1 -6.63 -11.27 14.45
CA MET A 1 -7.41 -10.27 13.70
C MET A 1 -7.12 -10.24 12.19
N ILE A 2 -5.96 -9.77 11.69
CA ILE A 2 -5.73 -9.66 10.22
C ILE A 2 -5.78 -11.03 9.52
N LYS A 3 -5.01 -12.02 10.01
CA LYS A 3 -4.99 -13.36 9.43
C LYS A 3 -6.36 -14.05 9.46
N GLU A 4 -7.15 -13.82 10.52
CA GLU A 4 -8.51 -14.35 10.63
C GLU A 4 -9.45 -13.70 9.60
N GLY A 5 -9.38 -12.39 9.40
CA GLY A 5 -10.15 -11.70 8.36
C GLY A 5 -9.83 -12.23 6.96
N LEU A 6 -8.55 -12.47 6.66
CA LEU A 6 -8.12 -13.07 5.39
C LEU A 6 -8.56 -14.52 5.23
N ASN A 7 -8.53 -15.32 6.31
CA ASN A 7 -9.03 -16.70 6.31
C ASN A 7 -10.53 -16.74 6.03
N ASN A 8 -11.31 -15.90 6.70
CA ASN A 8 -12.77 -15.85 6.52
C ASN A 8 -13.17 -15.41 5.12
N ALA A 9 -12.36 -14.58 4.46
CA ALA A 9 -12.55 -14.18 3.07
C ALA A 9 -11.98 -15.19 2.05
N LEU A 10 -11.35 -16.29 2.50
CA LEU A 10 -10.66 -17.28 1.66
C LEU A 10 -9.49 -16.69 0.84
N LEU A 11 -8.87 -15.62 1.35
CA LEU A 11 -7.80 -14.89 0.65
C LEU A 11 -6.40 -15.17 1.18
N ILE A 12 -6.26 -15.86 2.32
CA ILE A 12 -4.98 -16.02 3.02
C ILE A 12 -3.86 -16.58 2.12
N ASN A 13 -4.21 -17.49 1.21
CA ASN A 13 -3.25 -18.23 0.38
C ASN A 13 -2.69 -17.39 -0.79
N TYR A 14 -3.23 -16.19 -1.04
CA TYR A 14 -2.70 -15.28 -2.08
C TYR A 14 -1.57 -14.37 -1.56
N PHE A 15 -1.28 -14.39 -0.26
CA PHE A 15 -0.28 -13.51 0.34
C PHE A 15 0.97 -14.28 0.75
N LYS A 16 2.12 -13.92 0.17
CA LYS A 16 3.43 -14.46 0.57
C LYS A 16 3.83 -13.99 1.98
N TYR A 17 3.57 -12.72 2.28
CA TYR A 17 3.84 -12.09 3.58
C TYR A 17 2.61 -11.34 4.07
N ILE A 18 2.39 -11.38 5.39
CA ILE A 18 1.37 -10.59 6.09
C ILE A 18 2.11 -9.83 7.19
N LEU A 19 2.38 -8.55 6.94
CA LEU A 19 3.19 -7.69 7.80
C LEU A 19 2.28 -6.86 8.71
N THR A 20 2.62 -6.77 10.00
CA THR A 20 1.90 -5.94 10.98
C THR A 20 2.80 -4.88 11.57
N VAL A 21 2.21 -3.74 11.92
CA VAL A 21 2.90 -2.67 12.64
C VAL A 21 3.10 -2.96 14.12
N ASP A 22 2.39 -3.96 14.66
CA ASP A 22 2.47 -4.34 16.07
C ASP A 22 3.90 -4.74 16.47
N ASP A 23 4.63 -5.36 15.55
CA ASP A 23 6.01 -5.82 15.77
C ASP A 23 6.98 -4.66 16.05
N ILE A 24 6.73 -3.49 15.46
CA ILE A 24 7.59 -2.30 15.61
C ILE A 24 6.98 -1.21 16.49
N LYS A 25 5.74 -1.42 16.98
CA LYS A 25 4.98 -0.50 17.85
C LYS A 25 4.95 0.95 17.34
N LYS A 26 4.91 1.12 16.02
CA LYS A 26 4.88 2.42 15.33
C LYS A 26 3.77 2.38 14.29
N PHE A 27 2.97 3.42 14.23
CA PHE A 27 1.92 3.54 13.20
C PHE A 27 2.39 4.42 12.04
N LYS A 28 1.77 4.23 10.88
CA LYS A 28 1.88 5.16 9.76
C LYS A 28 1.47 6.56 10.24
N PRO A 29 2.09 7.65 9.74
CA PRO A 29 3.02 7.72 8.61
C PRO A 29 4.50 7.53 8.98
N ASN A 30 4.83 6.88 10.09
CA ASN A 30 6.23 6.62 10.44
C ASN A 30 6.94 5.79 9.36
N GLN A 31 8.10 6.27 8.87
CA GLN A 31 8.85 5.64 7.77
C GLN A 31 9.26 4.19 8.06
N GLU A 32 9.46 3.82 9.34
CA GLU A 32 9.79 2.44 9.71
C GLU A 32 8.67 1.44 9.36
N VAL A 33 7.41 1.91 9.27
CA VAL A 33 6.31 1.06 8.81
C VAL A 33 6.46 0.73 7.32
N TYR A 34 6.80 1.73 6.51
CA TYR A 34 7.00 1.52 5.06
C TYR A 34 8.24 0.66 4.79
N LYS A 35 9.27 0.70 5.64
CA LYS A 35 10.46 -0.18 5.54
C LYS A 35 10.16 -1.68 5.69
N LEU A 36 9.04 -2.07 6.33
CA LEU A 36 8.71 -3.48 6.56
C LEU A 36 8.60 -4.27 5.25
N ALA A 37 7.96 -3.71 4.23
CA ALA A 37 7.75 -4.37 2.96
C ALA A 37 9.05 -4.64 2.17
N PRO A 38 9.90 -3.64 1.85
CA PRO A 38 11.15 -3.90 1.11
C PRO A 38 12.09 -4.81 1.87
N THR A 39 12.09 -4.73 3.22
CA THR A 39 12.87 -5.64 4.07
C THR A 39 12.38 -7.09 3.93
N ALA A 40 11.07 -7.32 4.01
CA ALA A 40 10.50 -8.68 3.91
C ALA A 40 10.69 -9.30 2.53
N PHE A 41 10.63 -8.49 1.47
CA PHE A 41 10.82 -8.94 0.09
C PHE A 41 12.28 -8.92 -0.37
N ASN A 42 13.20 -8.35 0.42
CA ASN A 42 14.60 -8.13 0.07
C ASN A 42 14.77 -7.43 -1.30
N CYS A 43 14.12 -6.27 -1.43
CA CYS A 43 14.07 -5.47 -2.66
C CYS A 43 14.18 -3.97 -2.33
N GLU A 44 14.43 -3.17 -3.36
CA GLU A 44 14.44 -1.72 -3.25
C GLU A 44 13.00 -1.16 -3.16
N PRO A 45 12.79 -0.01 -2.48
CA PRO A 45 11.45 0.57 -2.34
C PRO A 45 10.73 0.80 -3.68
N ASN A 46 11.43 1.24 -4.72
CA ASN A 46 10.84 1.50 -6.04
C ASN A 46 10.41 0.24 -6.80
N GLU A 47 10.78 -0.95 -6.32
CA GLU A 47 10.29 -2.23 -6.84
C GLU A 47 8.93 -2.63 -6.24
N ILE A 48 8.45 -1.90 -5.23
CA ILE A 48 7.15 -2.14 -4.60
C ILE A 48 6.09 -1.26 -5.23
N THR A 49 5.02 -1.88 -5.74
CA THR A 49 3.77 -1.20 -6.03
C THR A 49 2.87 -1.23 -4.80
N PHE A 50 2.57 -0.05 -4.25
CA PHE A 50 1.82 0.16 -3.02
C PHE A 50 0.41 0.67 -3.33
N PHE A 51 -0.59 -0.04 -2.81
CA PHE A 51 -2.00 0.28 -2.97
C PHE A 51 -2.58 0.78 -1.64
N SER A 52 -3.38 1.83 -1.68
CA SER A 52 -4.19 2.27 -0.55
C SER A 52 -5.39 3.06 -1.05
N SER A 53 -6.49 3.05 -0.29
CA SER A 53 -7.63 3.95 -0.52
C SER A 53 -7.48 5.29 0.21
N ASN A 54 -6.48 5.41 1.08
CA ASN A 54 -6.24 6.62 1.86
C ASN A 54 -5.17 7.48 1.17
N ASN A 55 -5.54 8.71 0.77
CA ASN A 55 -4.65 9.65 0.09
C ASN A 55 -3.38 9.97 0.93
N TRP A 56 -3.54 10.13 2.24
CA TRP A 56 -2.40 10.41 3.13
C TRP A 56 -1.37 9.28 3.18
N ASP A 57 -1.83 8.03 3.09
CA ASP A 57 -0.95 6.86 3.11
C ASP A 57 -0.20 6.72 1.79
N ILE A 58 -0.87 7.03 0.67
CA ILE A 58 -0.28 7.12 -0.66
C ILE A 58 0.81 8.19 -0.71
N SER A 59 0.52 9.40 -0.21
CA SER A 59 1.50 10.50 -0.17
C SER A 59 2.78 10.09 0.57
N CYS A 60 2.65 9.44 1.74
CA CYS A 60 3.80 8.96 2.51
C CYS A 60 4.54 7.81 1.83
N ALA A 61 3.82 6.85 1.22
CA ALA A 61 4.42 5.77 0.44
C ALA A 61 5.19 6.27 -0.78
N ASN A 62 4.65 7.26 -1.50
CA ASN A 62 5.31 7.89 -2.65
C ASN A 62 6.59 8.60 -2.21
N LYS A 63 6.54 9.36 -1.10
CA LYS A 63 7.74 9.95 -0.49
C LYS A 63 8.79 8.91 -0.06
N PHE A 64 8.34 7.73 0.36
CA PHE A 64 9.20 6.61 0.69
C PHE A 64 9.76 5.89 -0.56
N ARG A 65 9.37 6.34 -1.77
CA ARG A 65 9.80 5.87 -3.09
C ARG A 65 9.13 4.59 -3.59
N PHE A 66 7.99 4.21 -3.03
CA PHE A 66 7.15 3.18 -3.65
C PHE A 66 6.52 3.73 -4.93
N LYS A 67 6.26 2.84 -5.90
CA LYS A 67 5.28 3.12 -6.96
C LYS A 67 3.89 3.05 -6.32
N THR A 68 3.07 4.08 -6.47
CA THR A 68 1.83 4.23 -5.69
C THR A 68 0.59 4.27 -6.55
N ILE A 69 -0.42 3.49 -6.16
CA ILE A 69 -1.73 3.48 -6.80
C ILE A 69 -2.79 3.81 -5.75
N TRP A 70 -3.41 4.98 -5.89
CA TRP A 70 -4.52 5.41 -5.05
C TRP A 70 -5.84 4.84 -5.58
N VAL A 71 -6.48 3.97 -4.78
CA VAL A 71 -7.79 3.41 -5.10
C VAL A 71 -8.90 4.30 -4.51
N ASN A 72 -9.24 5.36 -5.24
CA ASN A 72 -10.21 6.39 -4.85
C ASN A 72 -11.64 6.05 -5.30
N ARG A 73 -12.27 5.11 -4.58
CA ARG A 73 -13.64 4.65 -4.87
C ARG A 73 -14.70 5.76 -4.75
N GLY A 74 -14.45 6.74 -3.89
CA GLY A 74 -15.40 7.80 -3.57
C GLY A 74 -15.21 9.09 -4.38
N GLN A 75 -14.25 9.13 -5.32
CA GLN A 75 -13.86 10.34 -6.03
C GLN A 75 -13.61 11.52 -5.07
N ILE A 76 -12.99 11.21 -3.93
CA ILE A 76 -12.65 12.19 -2.91
C ILE A 76 -11.57 13.11 -3.49
N LEU A 77 -11.67 14.41 -3.24
CA LEU A 77 -10.62 15.34 -3.64
C LEU A 77 -9.31 15.00 -2.91
N SER A 78 -8.20 14.94 -3.65
CA SER A 78 -6.88 14.73 -3.05
C SER A 78 -6.58 15.83 -2.03
N GLU A 79 -6.03 15.44 -0.88
CA GLU A 79 -5.45 16.37 0.06
C GLU A 79 -4.19 16.98 -0.57
N GLN A 80 -3.86 18.23 -0.23
CA GLN A 80 -2.60 18.86 -0.65
C GLN A 80 -1.45 18.37 0.23
N LEU A 81 -1.07 17.11 0.03
CA LEU A 81 0.07 16.51 0.70
C LEU A 81 1.29 16.48 -0.24
N PRO A 82 2.52 16.42 0.31
CA PRO A 82 3.69 16.67 -0.52
C PRO A 82 4.16 15.44 -1.32
N GLY A 83 3.40 14.34 -1.31
CA GLY A 83 3.55 13.20 -2.22
C GLY A 83 2.24 12.99 -2.97
N SER A 84 2.32 12.70 -4.27
CA SER A 84 1.16 12.45 -5.13
C SER A 84 1.13 10.98 -5.56
N PRO A 85 -0.07 10.39 -5.77
CA PRO A 85 -0.16 9.07 -6.40
C PRO A 85 0.52 9.09 -7.77
N ASP A 86 1.19 8.00 -8.13
CA ASP A 86 1.62 7.78 -9.51
C ASP A 86 0.41 7.50 -10.41
N TYR A 87 -0.58 6.78 -9.87
CA TYR A 87 -1.85 6.51 -10.53
C TYR A 87 -3.03 6.63 -9.56
N GLU A 88 -4.14 7.18 -10.05
CA GLU A 88 -5.44 7.16 -9.36
C GLU A 88 -6.41 6.30 -10.17
N VAL A 89 -7.10 5.40 -9.47
CA VAL A 89 -8.09 4.49 -10.05
C VAL A 89 -9.32 4.41 -9.16
N GLN A 90 -10.49 4.11 -9.72
CA GLN A 90 -11.70 3.94 -8.92
C GLN A 90 -11.81 2.54 -8.35
N THR A 91 -11.24 1.53 -9.01
CA THR A 91 -11.29 0.14 -8.57
C THR A 91 -9.91 -0.50 -8.57
N ILE A 92 -9.71 -1.52 -7.71
CA ILE A 92 -8.46 -2.30 -7.72
C ILE A 92 -8.29 -3.06 -9.05
N THR A 93 -9.37 -3.36 -9.76
CA THR A 93 -9.33 -4.01 -11.07
C THR A 93 -8.77 -3.07 -12.14
N GLU A 94 -9.16 -1.79 -12.14
CA GLU A 94 -8.56 -0.78 -13.04
C GLU A 94 -7.05 -0.64 -12.82
N ALA A 95 -6.58 -0.89 -11.58
CA ALA A 95 -5.16 -0.84 -11.27
C ALA A 95 -4.31 -1.84 -12.07
N LEU A 96 -4.91 -2.94 -12.56
CA LEU A 96 -4.23 -3.93 -13.38
C LEU A 96 -3.67 -3.34 -14.68
N ASN A 97 -4.20 -2.22 -15.16
CA ASN A 97 -3.67 -1.52 -16.33
C ASN A 97 -2.29 -0.89 -16.10
N PHE A 98 -1.84 -0.79 -14.84
CA PHE A 98 -0.62 -0.10 -14.43
C PHE A 98 0.41 -1.02 -13.77
N ILE A 99 0.15 -2.33 -13.73
CA ILE A 99 1.02 -3.35 -13.13
C ILE A 99 1.51 -4.25 -14.27
N GLU A 100 2.80 -4.51 -14.32
CA GLU A 100 3.37 -5.54 -15.19
C GLU A 100 3.23 -6.89 -14.49
N VAL A 101 2.64 -7.87 -15.18
CA VAL A 101 2.44 -9.26 -14.70
C VAL A 101 3.48 -10.16 -15.34
#